data_AF-A0A0B5EYG6-F1
#
_entry.id   AF-A0A0B5EYG6-F1
#
_cell.length_a   1.000
_cell.length_b   1.000
_cell.length_c   1.000
_cell.angle_alpha   90.00
_cell.angle_beta   90.00
_cell.angle_gamma   90.00
#
_symmetry.space_group_name_H-M   'P 1'
#
loop_
_entity.id
_entity.type
_entity.pdbx_description
1 polymer ?
#
loop_
_entity_poly.entity_id
_entity_poly.type
_entity_poly.pdbx_seq_one_letter_code
_entity_poly.pdbx_strand_id
1 'polypeptide(L)'
;MTTTPRTPEPSNSPPLQLSSDDPLLLLLACPLDKGPLHLLTPTPGAPDPLVPEQALYNPRLRRRYPVRDGVPHLLPAAGEQVGAEEHARLLRRIAP
;
A
#
# COMPACT_ATOMS: atom_id res chain seq x y z
N MET A 1 26.33 -35.34 24.49
CA MET A 1 26.28 -34.42 23.35
C MET A 1 24.82 -34.01 23.16
N THR A 2 24.39 -32.93 23.81
CA THR A 2 22.98 -32.49 23.78
C THR A 2 22.93 -31.12 23.13
N THR A 3 22.57 -31.07 21.87
CA THR A 3 22.32 -29.83 21.14
C THR A 3 20.95 -29.31 21.56
N THR A 4 20.93 -28.20 22.30
CA THR A 4 19.71 -27.44 22.58
C THR A 4 19.14 -26.89 21.26
N PRO A 5 17.84 -27.09 20.96
CA PRO A 5 17.21 -26.47 19.79
C PRO A 5 17.15 -24.96 19.98
N ARG A 6 17.65 -24.19 19.00
CA ARG A 6 17.51 -22.73 18.94
C ARG A 6 16.06 -22.40 18.60
N THR A 7 15.33 -21.82 19.54
CA THR A 7 14.04 -21.16 19.30
C THR A 7 14.26 -19.98 18.34
N PRO A 8 13.45 -19.78 17.28
CA PRO A 8 13.56 -18.58 16.45
C PRO A 8 13.15 -17.36 17.28
N GLU A 9 14.06 -16.42 17.50
CA GLU A 9 13.72 -15.14 18.09
C GLU A 9 12.79 -14.35 17.16
N PRO A 10 11.76 -13.66 17.70
CA PRO A 10 10.97 -12.73 16.90
C PRO A 10 11.89 -11.61 16.42
N SER A 11 12.02 -11.46 15.09
CA SER A 11 12.78 -10.37 14.47
C SER A 11 12.24 -9.03 15.00
N ASN A 12 13.01 -8.37 15.87
CA ASN A 12 12.69 -7.04 16.44
C ASN A 12 12.90 -5.91 15.41
N SER A 13 12.73 -6.20 14.12
CA SER A 13 12.77 -5.20 13.07
C SER A 13 11.42 -4.48 13.06
N PRO A 14 11.38 -3.14 13.13
CA PRO A 14 10.12 -2.43 12.91
C PRO A 14 9.55 -2.82 11.55
N PRO A 15 8.21 -2.94 11.40
CA PRO A 15 7.61 -3.26 10.11
C PRO A 15 8.06 -2.22 9.08
N LEU A 16 8.48 -2.69 7.91
CA LEU A 16 8.83 -1.83 6.79
C LEU A 16 7.57 -1.03 6.42
N GLN A 17 7.56 0.27 6.71
CA GLN A 17 6.39 1.13 6.55
C GLN A 17 6.68 2.15 5.46
N LEU A 18 5.91 2.13 4.38
CA LEU A 18 5.94 3.19 3.37
C LEU A 18 5.32 4.46 3.96
N SER A 19 6.01 5.59 3.81
CA SER A 19 5.54 6.90 4.25
C SER A 19 5.22 7.79 3.05
N SER A 20 4.26 8.71 3.19
CA SER A 20 3.82 9.56 2.07
C SER A 20 4.87 10.60 1.64
N ASP A 21 5.89 10.83 2.46
CA ASP A 21 6.99 11.78 2.20
C ASP A 21 8.22 11.09 1.58
N ASP A 22 8.14 9.77 1.35
CA ASP A 22 9.26 8.99 0.85
C ASP A 22 9.61 9.39 -0.60
N PRO A 23 10.84 9.85 -0.89
CA PRO A 23 11.24 10.21 -2.25
C PRO A 23 11.15 9.03 -3.22
N LEU A 24 11.14 7.78 -2.73
CA LEU A 24 10.91 6.60 -3.56
C LEU A 24 9.52 6.59 -4.19
N LEU A 25 8.49 7.16 -3.54
CA LEU A 25 7.15 7.25 -4.12
C LEU A 25 7.13 8.06 -5.42
N LEU A 26 8.02 9.04 -5.56
CA LEU A 26 8.14 9.85 -6.79
C LEU A 26 8.63 9.02 -7.99
N LEU A 27 9.32 7.90 -7.73
CA LEU A 27 9.84 7.00 -8.75
C LEU A 27 8.86 5.86 -9.08
N LEU A 28 7.90 5.58 -8.20
CA LEU A 28 6.94 4.51 -8.41
C LEU A 28 5.90 4.89 -9.47
N ALA A 29 5.72 3.99 -10.43
CA ALA A 29 4.75 4.15 -11.51
C ALA A 29 3.85 2.92 -11.62
N CYS A 30 2.61 3.14 -12.04
CA CYS A 30 1.69 2.06 -12.31
C CYS A 30 2.21 1.15 -13.45
N PRO A 31 2.13 -0.19 -13.29
CA PRO A 31 2.66 -1.13 -14.29
C PRO A 31 1.96 -1.05 -15.64
N LEU A 32 0.72 -0.56 -15.69
CA LEU A 32 -0.14 -0.55 -16.88
C LEU A 32 -0.01 0.74 -17.73
N ASP A 33 -0.09 1.91 -17.11
CA ASP A 33 -0.11 3.21 -17.80
C ASP A 33 1.12 4.08 -17.51
N LYS A 34 2.06 3.60 -16.68
CA LYS A 34 3.28 4.31 -16.28
C LYS A 34 3.01 5.66 -15.59
N GLY A 35 1.79 5.88 -15.10
CA GLY A 35 1.40 7.08 -14.38
C GLY A 35 1.77 7.05 -12.89
N PRO A 36 1.67 8.20 -12.20
CA PRO A 36 1.96 8.30 -10.77
C PRO A 36 0.97 7.50 -9.92
N LEU A 37 1.41 7.12 -8.72
CA LEU A 37 0.63 6.40 -7.74
C LEU A 37 0.53 7.21 -6.43
N HIS A 38 -0.62 7.15 -5.78
CA HIS A 38 -0.85 7.77 -4.48
C HIS A 38 -0.82 6.72 -3.37
N LEU A 39 -0.05 6.97 -2.32
CA LEU A 39 -0.04 6.10 -1.15
C LEU A 39 -1.32 6.32 -0.34
N LEU A 40 -2.06 5.23 -0.13
CA LEU A 40 -3.18 5.16 0.77
C LEU A 40 -2.73 4.46 2.05
N THR A 41 -2.71 5.21 3.14
CA THR A 41 -2.47 4.66 4.48
C THR A 41 -3.78 4.33 5.18
N PRO A 42 -3.85 3.29 6.03
CA PRO A 42 -5.00 3.10 6.90
C PRO A 42 -5.09 4.29 7.87
N THR A 43 -6.28 4.91 7.95
CA THR A 43 -6.53 6.02 8.88
C THR A 43 -7.27 5.48 10.11
N PRO A 44 -6.60 5.36 11.28
CA PRO A 44 -7.28 4.92 12.49
C PRO A 44 -8.36 5.94 12.89
N GLY A 45 -9.56 5.47 13.22
CA GLY A 45 -10.68 6.31 13.67
C GLY A 45 -11.51 6.97 12.57
N ALA A 46 -11.24 6.70 11.29
CA ALA A 46 -12.16 7.07 10.22
C ALA A 46 -13.44 6.20 10.33
N PRO A 47 -14.65 6.77 10.10
CA PRO A 47 -15.92 6.06 10.24
C PRO A 47 -16.08 4.86 9.28
N ASP A 48 -15.22 4.79 8.28
CA ASP A 48 -15.11 3.69 7.32
C ASP A 48 -13.63 3.59 6.91
N PRO A 49 -12.87 2.56 7.33
CA PRO A 49 -11.51 2.37 6.87
C PRO A 49 -11.55 1.96 5.39
N LEU A 50 -11.57 2.97 4.51
CA LEU A 50 -11.60 2.78 3.05
C LEU A 50 -10.53 1.81 2.54
N VAL A 51 -9.42 1.70 3.26
CA VAL A 51 -8.36 0.74 2.96
C VAL A 51 -7.97 0.02 4.25
N PRO A 52 -8.14 -1.31 4.31
CA PRO A 52 -7.80 -2.10 5.51
C PRO A 52 -6.28 -2.17 5.73
N GLU A 53 -5.49 -2.04 4.66
CA GLU A 53 -4.02 -2.11 4.65
C GLU A 53 -3.44 -0.99 3.80
N GLN A 54 -2.12 -0.82 3.79
CA GLN A 54 -1.49 0.15 2.90
C GLN A 54 -1.68 -0.26 1.43
N ALA A 55 -1.96 0.70 0.56
CA ALA A 55 -2.11 0.45 -0.87
C ALA A 55 -1.62 1.63 -1.73
N LEU A 56 -1.19 1.36 -2.95
CA LEU A 56 -0.88 2.35 -3.96
C LEU A 56 -2.02 2.48 -4.95
N TYR A 57 -2.50 3.69 -5.16
CA TYR A 57 -3.72 3.95 -5.93
C TYR A 57 -3.43 4.76 -7.20
N ASN A 58 -3.93 4.25 -8.34
CA ASN A 58 -3.96 4.95 -9.62
C ASN A 58 -5.37 5.53 -9.87
N PRO A 59 -5.56 6.85 -9.79
CA PRO A 59 -6.86 7.49 -10.04
C PRO A 59 -7.30 7.43 -11.50
N ARG A 60 -6.37 7.30 -12.46
CA ARG A 60 -6.65 7.27 -13.91
C ARG A 60 -7.32 5.97 -14.32
N LEU A 61 -6.80 4.85 -13.83
CA LEU A 61 -7.36 3.51 -14.09
C LEU A 61 -8.33 3.05 -12.99
N ARG A 62 -8.44 3.81 -11.90
CA ARG A 62 -9.20 3.46 -10.69
C ARG A 62 -8.79 2.11 -10.14
N ARG A 63 -7.48 1.87 -10.06
CA ARG A 63 -6.91 0.61 -9.59
C ARG A 63 -6.07 0.83 -8.36
N ARG A 64 -6.12 -0.11 -7.42
CA ARG A 64 -5.26 -0.12 -6.23
C ARG A 64 -4.37 -1.36 -6.25
N TYR A 65 -3.14 -1.20 -5.76
CA TYR A 65 -2.16 -2.27 -5.61
C TYR A 65 -1.81 -2.40 -4.12
N PRO A 66 -1.84 -3.60 -3.54
CA PRO A 66 -1.55 -3.77 -2.13
C PRO A 66 -0.07 -3.52 -1.83
N VAL A 67 0.20 -3.01 -0.63
CA VAL A 67 1.54 -2.99 -0.04
C VAL A 67 1.55 -4.04 1.06
N ARG A 68 2.36 -5.10 0.90
CA ARG A 68 2.45 -6.22 1.85
C ARG A 68 3.85 -6.25 2.43
N ASP A 69 3.96 -6.29 3.75
CA ASP A 69 5.25 -6.28 4.47
C ASP A 69 6.15 -5.10 4.03
N GLY A 70 5.55 -3.95 3.72
CA GLY A 70 6.25 -2.77 3.22
C GLY A 70 6.68 -2.83 1.75
N VAL A 71 6.30 -3.87 1.01
CA VAL A 71 6.66 -4.06 -0.39
C VAL A 71 5.47 -3.76 -1.31
N PRO A 72 5.60 -2.81 -2.25
CA PRO A 72 4.60 -2.55 -3.28
C PRO A 72 4.43 -3.73 -4.26
N HIS A 73 3.24 -4.32 -4.31
CA HIS A 73 2.94 -5.40 -5.27
C HIS A 73 2.44 -4.81 -6.60
N LEU A 74 3.34 -4.22 -7.38
CA LEU A 74 3.05 -3.57 -8.68
C LEU A 74 2.97 -4.56 -9.85
N LEU A 75 2.32 -5.70 -9.66
CA LEU A 75 2.02 -6.65 -10.72
C LEU A 75 0.66 -6.32 -11.37
N PRO A 76 0.49 -6.42 -12.70
CA PRO A 76 -0.80 -6.23 -13.35
C PRO A 76 -1.95 -7.03 -12.70
N ALA A 77 -1.67 -8.29 -12.34
CA ALA A 77 -2.64 -9.21 -11.72
C ALA A 77 -2.97 -8.88 -10.26
N ALA A 78 -2.09 -8.15 -9.56
CA ALA A 78 -2.33 -7.73 -8.17
C ALA A 78 -3.19 -6.46 -8.08
N GLY A 79 -3.44 -5.77 -9.21
CA GLY A 79 -4.25 -4.56 -9.23
C GLY A 79 -5.73 -4.87 -9.07
N GLU A 80 -6.36 -4.32 -8.04
CA GLU A 80 -7.79 -4.43 -7.76
C GLU A 80 -8.54 -3.23 -8.31
N GLN A 81 -9.74 -3.46 -8.85
CA GLN A 81 -10.60 -2.40 -9.35
C GLN A 81 -11.31 -1.68 -8.19
N VAL A 82 -11.24 -0.36 -8.20
CA VAL A 82 -11.95 0.50 -7.25
C VAL A 82 -13.30 0.91 -7.84
N GLY A 83 -14.37 0.71 -7.07
CA GLY A 83 -15.74 1.09 -7.45
C GLY A 83 -15.93 2.61 -7.53
N ALA A 84 -17.00 3.07 -8.19
CA ALA A 84 -17.24 4.51 -8.41
C ALA A 84 -17.38 5.33 -7.12
N GLU A 85 -18.04 4.76 -6.11
CA GLU A 85 -18.23 5.42 -4.81
C GLU A 85 -16.92 5.54 -4.03
N GLU A 86 -16.17 4.44 -3.93
CA GLU A 86 -14.85 4.42 -3.31
C GLU A 86 -13.88 5.36 -4.04
N HIS A 87 -13.90 5.36 -5.38
CA HIS A 87 -13.13 6.27 -6.22
C HIS A 87 -13.38 7.74 -5.85
N ALA A 88 -14.64 8.15 -5.73
CA ALA A 88 -15.00 9.52 -5.39
C ALA A 88 -14.48 9.93 -4.00
N ARG A 89 -14.53 9.02 -3.03
CA ARG A 89 -13.99 9.24 -1.68
C ARG A 89 -12.47 9.32 -1.68
N LEU A 90 -11.79 8.44 -2.41
CA LEU A 90 -10.33 8.45 -2.55
C LEU A 90 -9.84 9.72 -3.23
N LEU A 91 -10.53 10.22 -4.27
CA LEU A 91 -10.18 11.48 -4.92
C LEU A 91 -10.20 12.66 -3.96
N ARG A 92 -11.19 12.73 -3.05
CA ARG A 92 -11.25 13.78 -2.02
C ARG A 92 -10.10 13.71 -1.02
N ARG A 93 -9.57 12.51 -0.78
CA ARG A 93 -8.48 12.27 0.17
C ARG A 93 -7.11 12.62 -0.41
N ILE A 94 -6.91 12.40 -1.71
CA ILE A 94 -5.63 12.69 -2.39
C ILE A 94 -5.60 14.08 -3.04
N ALA A 95 -6.72 14.80 -3.03
CA ALA A 95 -6.77 16.20 -3.43
C ALA A 95 -5.92 17.04 -2.45
N PRO A 96 -5.16 18.02 -2.94
CA PRO A 96 -4.37 18.92 -2.10
C PRO A 96 -5.23 19.79 -1.17
#